data_AF-W1Y7G8-F1
#
_entry.id   AF-W1Y7G8-F1
#
_cell.length_a   1.000
_cell.length_b   1.000
_cell.length_c   1.000
_cell.angle_alpha   90.00
_cell.angle_beta   90.00
_cell.angle_gamma   90.00
#
_symmetry.space_group_name_H-M   'P 1'
#
loop_
_entity.id
_entity.type
_entity.pdbx_description
1 polymer ?
#
loop_
_entity_poly.entity_id
_entity_poly.type
_entity_poly.pdbx_seq_one_letter_code
_entity_poly.pdbx_strand_id
1 'polypeptide(L)' 'EKVPRDRPTIVVAIDASLSMKAEDVSPNRLAAAKAKAKGFINSLPEGFNVSVVSISDHPEIRMPPSTDR' A
#
# COMPACT_ATOMS: atom_id res chain seq x y z
N GLU A 1 -10.34 -26.83 -19.01
CA GLU A 1 -10.47 -25.45 -19.52
C GLU A 1 -9.75 -24.50 -18.56
N LYS A 2 -8.76 -23.72 -19.02
CA LYS A 2 -8.07 -22.74 -18.15
C LYS A 2 -8.95 -21.49 -18.08
N VAL A 3 -9.68 -21.34 -16.99
CA VAL A 3 -10.37 -20.07 -16.68
C VAL A 3 -9.30 -18.97 -16.62
N PRO A 4 -9.45 -17.86 -17.36
CA PRO A 4 -8.57 -16.71 -17.20
C PRO A 4 -8.56 -16.29 -15.74
N ARG A 5 -7.41 -16.39 -15.07
CA ARG A 5 -7.25 -15.85 -13.72
C ARG A 5 -7.10 -14.35 -13.88
N ASP A 6 -8.16 -13.59 -13.59
CA ASP A 6 -8.02 -12.17 -13.37
C ASP A 6 -6.93 -11.96 -12.30
N ARG A 7 -5.87 -11.26 -12.67
CA ARG A 7 -4.80 -10.83 -11.76
C ARG A 7 -5.00 -9.34 -11.49
N PRO A 8 -5.96 -8.97 -10.64
CA PRO A 8 -6.18 -7.57 -10.32
C PRO A 8 -4.89 -6.99 -9.70
N THR A 9 -4.60 -5.75 -10.09
CA THR A 9 -3.51 -4.99 -9.49
C THR A 9 -4.10 -4.03 -8.48
N ILE A 10 -3.66 -4.14 -7.23
CA ILE A 10 -4.05 -3.26 -6.14
C ILE A 10 -2.95 -2.22 -5.96
N VAL A 11 -3.32 -0.95 -6.03
CA VAL A 11 -2.41 0.17 -5.77
C VAL A 11 -2.72 0.72 -4.38
N VAL A 12 -1.75 0.60 -3.46
CA VAL A 12 -1.83 1.16 -2.12
C VAL A 12 -1.16 2.53 -2.13
N ALA A 13 -1.97 3.58 -2.11
CA ALA A 13 -1.51 4.96 -1.98
C ALA A 13 -1.43 5.35 -0.49
N ILE A 14 -0.25 5.77 -0.04
CA ILE A 14 -0.01 6.25 1.33
C ILE A 14 0.31 7.74 1.28
N ASP A 15 -0.48 8.54 1.99
CA ASP A 15 -0.15 9.95 2.20
C ASP A 15 1.16 10.06 3.02
N ALA A 16 2.11 10.84 2.51
CA ALA A 16 3.40 11.16 3.11
C ALA A 16 3.57 12.67 3.34
N SER A 17 2.47 13.44 3.30
CA SER A 17 2.43 14.86 3.62
C SER A 17 2.92 15.16 5.04
N LEU A 18 3.27 16.44 5.29
CA LEU A 18 3.69 16.88 6.63
C LEU A 18 2.64 16.62 7.71
N SER A 19 1.35 16.66 7.36
CA SER A 19 0.25 16.38 8.29
C SER A 19 0.30 14.96 8.86
N MET A 20 0.93 14.03 8.15
CA MET A 20 1.07 12.63 8.58
C MET A 20 2.11 12.43 9.68
N LYS A 21 2.86 13.48 10.06
CA LYS A 21 3.72 13.48 11.26
C LYS A 21 2.95 13.70 12.56
N ALA A 22 1.66 14.03 12.51
CA ALA A 22 0.86 14.23 13.72
C ALA A 22 0.80 12.95 14.58
N GLU A 23 0.85 13.15 15.90
CA GLU A 23 0.91 12.08 16.92
C GLU A 23 -0.45 11.83 17.61
N ASP A 24 -1.53 12.43 17.08
CA ASP A 24 -2.90 12.14 17.50
C ASP A 24 -3.34 10.69 17.19
N VAL A 25 -2.52 9.97 16.44
CA VAL A 25 -2.51 8.51 16.33
C VAL A 25 -1.11 8.02 16.68
N SER A 26 -0.96 7.19 17.71
CA SER A 26 0.36 6.66 18.10
C SER A 26 0.93 5.68 17.06
N PRO A 27 2.25 5.71 16.77
CA PRO A 27 3.22 6.71 17.22
C PRO A 27 3.17 8.01 16.38
N ASN A 28 2.75 7.93 15.13
CA ASN A 28 2.24 9.03 14.32
C ASN A 28 1.34 8.46 13.22
N ARG A 29 0.54 9.31 12.58
CA ARG A 29 -0.38 8.89 11.50
C ARG A 29 0.32 8.10 10.40
N LEU A 30 1.52 8.51 9.98
CA LEU A 30 2.29 7.81 8.94
C LEU A 30 2.70 6.40 9.35
N ALA A 31 3.20 6.24 10.57
CA ALA A 31 3.60 4.94 11.11
C ALA A 31 2.39 4.01 11.25
N ALA A 32 1.27 4.53 11.75
CA ALA A 32 0.02 3.79 11.85
C ALA A 32 -0.51 3.38 10.47
N ALA A 33 -0.45 4.29 9.47
CA ALA A 33 -0.84 4.00 8.10
C ALA A 33 0.03 2.90 7.47
N LYS A 34 1.36 2.96 7.66
CA LYS A 34 2.29 1.91 7.20
C LYS A 34 1.99 0.55 7.84
N ALA A 35 1.70 0.53 9.15
CA ALA A 35 1.37 -0.72 9.85
C ALA A 35 0.06 -1.33 9.31
N LYS A 36 -0.98 -0.51 9.12
CA LYS A 36 -2.25 -0.97 8.53
C LYS A 36 -2.10 -1.40 7.07
N ALA A 37 -1.32 -0.68 6.27
CA ALA A 37 -1.04 -1.03 4.89
C ALA A 37 -0.35 -2.39 4.78
N LYS A 38 0.66 -2.66 5.62
CA LYS A 38 1.30 -3.98 5.68
C LYS A 38 0.31 -5.09 6.05
N GLY A 39 -0.52 -4.85 7.07
CA GLY A 39 -1.57 -5.81 7.46
C GLY A 39 -2.56 -6.09 6.34
N PHE A 40 -3.00 -5.05 5.62
CA PHE A 40 -3.87 -5.18 4.46
C PHE A 40 -3.21 -5.99 3.34
N ILE A 41 -1.98 -5.65 2.94
CA ILE A 41 -1.24 -6.35 1.88
C ILE A 41 -1.09 -7.85 2.21
N ASN A 42 -0.76 -8.16 3.47
CA ASN A 42 -0.63 -9.54 3.93
C ASN A 42 -1.96 -10.30 3.94
N SER A 43 -3.09 -9.61 4.09
CA SER A 43 -4.43 -10.22 4.07
C SER A 43 -4.96 -10.55 2.68
N LEU A 44 -4.33 -10.02 1.61
CA LEU A 44 -4.78 -10.25 0.24
C LEU A 44 -4.61 -11.73 -0.17
N PRO A 45 -5.45 -12.29 -1.04
CA PRO A 45 -5.25 -13.63 -1.57
C PRO A 45 -3.97 -13.72 -2.41
N GLU A 46 -3.30 -14.88 -2.41
CA GLU A 46 -2.11 -15.11 -3.24
C GLU A 46 -2.39 -14.85 -4.73
N GLY A 47 -1.39 -14.32 -5.44
CA GLY A 47 -1.46 -14.05 -6.88
C GLY A 47 -2.03 -12.67 -7.27
N PHE A 48 -2.42 -11.84 -6.30
CA PHE A 48 -2.72 -10.43 -6.51
C PHE A 48 -1.42 -9.64 -6.70
N ASN A 49 -1.40 -8.74 -7.70
CA ASN A 49 -0.30 -7.80 -7.84
C ASN A 49 -0.53 -6.62 -6.90
N VAL A 50 0.50 -6.21 -6.16
CA VAL A 50 0.45 -5.08 -5.25
C VAL A 50 1.51 -4.07 -5.65
N SER A 51 1.11 -2.80 -5.73
CA SER A 51 2.00 -1.65 -5.91
C SER A 51 1.83 -0.73 -4.70
N VAL A 52 2.93 -0.12 -4.26
CA VAL A 52 2.90 0.88 -3.17
C VAL A 52 3.37 2.21 -3.71
N VAL A 53 2.55 3.23 -3.53
CA VAL A 53 2.81 4.61 -3.97
C VAL A 53 2.74 5.51 -2.73
N SER A 54 3.70 6.41 -2.58
CA SER A 54 3.58 7.50 -1.62
C SER A 54 3.11 8.77 -2.32
N ILE A 55 2.27 9.56 -1.66
CA ILE A 55 1.76 10.82 -2.20
C ILE A 55 2.09 11.94 -1.21
N SER A 56 2.78 12.96 -1.67
CA SER A 56 2.94 14.24 -0.96
C SER A 56 2.57 15.37 -1.92
N ASP A 57 3.55 16.10 -2.44
CA ASP A 57 3.35 17.11 -3.48
C ASP A 57 3.16 16.46 -4.87
N HIS A 58 3.71 15.26 -5.05
CA HIS A 58 3.57 14.43 -6.25
C HIS A 58 3.59 12.94 -5.85
N PRO A 59 3.05 12.04 -6.69
CA PRO A 59 3.11 10.60 -6.45
C PRO A 59 4.50 10.02 -6.75
N GLU A 60 4.99 9.14 -5.88
CA GLU A 60 6.22 8.37 -6.07
C GLU A 60 5.94 6.88 -5.94
N ILE A 61 6.40 6.08 -6.91
CA ILE A 61 6.33 4.62 -6.83
C ILE A 61 7.39 4.14 -5.85
N ARG A 62 6.97 3.55 -4.73
CA ARG A 62 7.85 2.96 -3.71
C ARG A 62 8.10 1.48 -3.96
N MET A 63 7.11 0.80 -4.52
CA MET A 63 7.21 -0.58 -4.97
C MET A 63 6.39 -0.74 -6.25
N PRO A 64 6.98 -1.17 -7.37
CA PRO A 64 6.22 -1.47 -8.58
C PRO A 64 5.27 -2.66 -8.35
N PRO A 65 4.24 -2.85 -9.19
CA PRO A 65 3.34 -4.01 -9.09
C PRO A 65 4.12 -5.33 -9.04
N SER A 66 3.98 -6.06 -7.93
CA SER A 66 4.59 -7.37 -7.74
C SER A 66 3.64 -8.30 -6.97
N THR A 67 3.80 -9.60 -7.14
CA THR A 67 3.17 -10.60 -6.27
C THR A 67 3.96 -10.85 -4.99
N ASP A 68 5.19 -10.34 -4.92
CA ASP A 68 6.06 -10.37 -3.74
C ASP A 68 5.60 -9.32 -2.72
N ARG A 69 5.62 -9.68 -1.42
CA ARG A 69 4.99 -8.90 -0.33
C ARG A 69 5.94 -8.58 0.81
#